data_AF-A0A3S1J060-F1
#
_entry.id   AF-A0A3S1J060-F1
#
_cell.length_a   1.000
_cell.length_b   1.000
_cell.length_c   1.000
_cell.angle_alpha   90.00
_cell.angle_beta   90.00
_cell.angle_gamma   90.00
#
_symmetry.space_group_name_H-M   'P 1'
#
loop_
_entity.id
_entity.type
_entity.pdbx_description
1 polymer ?
#
loop_
_entity_poly.entity_id
_entity_poly.type
_entity_poly.pdbx_seq_one_letter_code
_entity_poly.pdbx_strand_id
1 'polypeptide(L)'
;MVERQSPLEPAPLEPELRTGSHGDFEHGIDVILSETRPGSILQLAAWPGQEKELIAGIRTVTGLALPDGAGAGSTDGVRSVFGFAPGKFTVVDDAEGLVSGFA
;
A
#
# COMPACT_ATOMS: atom_id res chain seq x y z
N MET A 1 -1.28 2.89 -23.39
CA MET A 1 -0.21 3.87 -23.10
C MET A 1 0.14 3.67 -21.64
N VAL A 2 1.13 2.82 -21.36
CA VAL A 2 1.70 2.65 -20.02
C VAL A 2 2.81 3.69 -19.97
N GLU A 3 2.60 4.74 -19.18
CA GLU A 3 3.69 5.60 -18.74
C GLU A 3 4.65 4.69 -17.96
N ARG A 4 5.69 4.20 -18.62
CA ARG A 4 6.82 3.62 -17.92
C ARG A 4 7.41 4.78 -17.12
N GLN A 5 7.31 4.75 -15.80
CA GLN A 5 8.09 5.65 -14.96
C GLN A 5 9.55 5.55 -15.43
N SER A 6 10.04 6.67 -15.97
CA SER A 6 11.38 6.73 -16.52
C SER A 6 12.36 6.48 -15.36
N PRO A 7 13.46 5.71 -15.54
CA PRO A 7 14.45 5.44 -14.49
C PRO A 7 15.19 6.68 -13.92
N LEU A 8 14.70 7.88 -14.26
CA LEU A 8 15.31 9.19 -14.05
C LEU A 8 14.43 10.13 -13.23
N GLU A 9 13.21 9.75 -12.85
CA GLU A 9 12.44 10.57 -11.93
C GLU A 9 12.96 10.38 -10.51
N PRO A 10 13.40 11.46 -9.83
CA PRO A 10 13.82 11.38 -8.45
C PRO A 10 12.64 10.94 -7.59
N ALA A 11 12.92 10.11 -6.58
CA ALA A 11 11.87 9.63 -5.69
C ALA A 11 11.21 10.82 -4.96
N PRO A 12 9.90 10.74 -4.65
CA PRO A 12 9.17 11.88 -4.10
C PRO A 12 9.82 12.54 -2.88
N LEU A 13 10.45 11.74 -2.01
CA LEU A 13 11.10 12.25 -0.81
C LEU A 13 12.59 12.57 -1.00
N GLU A 14 13.24 12.20 -2.12
CA GLU A 14 14.68 12.39 -2.34
C GLU A 14 15.22 13.81 -2.06
N PRO A 15 14.51 14.92 -2.40
CA PRO A 15 15.02 16.26 -2.14
C PRO A 15 15.15 16.61 -0.65
N GLU A 16 14.38 15.97 0.23
CA GLU A 16 14.25 16.36 1.64
C GLU A 16 14.55 15.20 2.61
N LEU A 17 14.61 13.95 2.14
CA LEU A 17 14.76 12.76 2.97
C LEU A 17 16.14 12.68 3.60
N ARG A 18 16.17 12.73 4.94
CA ARG A 18 17.35 12.37 5.74
C ARG A 18 17.19 10.95 6.25
N THR A 19 17.64 9.98 5.47
CA THR A 19 17.60 8.56 5.86
C THR A 19 18.50 8.31 7.07
N GLY A 20 18.12 7.36 7.92
CA GLY A 20 18.94 6.93 9.06
C GLY A 20 18.18 6.96 10.38
N SER A 21 18.95 6.87 11.46
CA SER A 21 18.48 6.83 12.84
C SER A 21 18.36 8.24 13.40
N HIS A 22 17.21 8.54 14.02
CA HIS A 22 16.84 9.84 14.58
C HIS A 22 16.30 9.63 16.00
N GLY A 23 16.75 10.43 16.96
CA GLY A 23 16.24 10.38 18.33
C GLY A 23 17.24 10.89 19.38
N ASP A 24 16.82 10.85 20.64
CA ASP A 24 17.71 11.00 21.79
C ASP A 24 18.29 9.62 22.14
N PHE A 25 19.57 9.43 21.80
CA PHE A 25 20.27 8.15 21.97
C PHE A 25 20.71 7.87 23.41
N GLU A 26 20.75 8.89 24.29
CA GLU A 26 21.16 8.71 25.67
C GLU A 26 19.97 8.35 26.58
N HIS A 27 18.76 8.84 26.27
CA HIS A 27 17.60 8.68 27.16
C HIS A 27 16.24 8.43 26.46
N GLY A 28 16.21 8.15 25.14
CA GLY A 28 14.97 8.13 24.34
C GLY A 28 14.76 6.90 23.44
N ILE A 29 13.72 6.99 22.60
CA ILE A 29 13.34 5.99 21.59
C ILE A 29 14.06 6.34 20.27
N ASP A 30 14.72 5.36 19.66
CA ASP A 30 15.29 5.48 18.31
C ASP A 30 14.21 5.30 17.23
N VAL A 31 14.28 6.10 16.17
CA VAL A 31 13.38 6.07 15.02
C VAL A 31 14.19 6.00 13.73
N ILE A 32 13.93 4.99 12.90
CA ILE A 32 14.51 4.88 11.56
C ILE A 32 13.52 5.43 10.54
N LEU A 33 13.98 6.39 9.74
CA LEU A 33 13.21 6.92 8.60
C LEU A 33 13.76 6.35 7.29
N SER A 34 12.85 5.81 6.47
CA SER A 34 13.13 5.31 5.13
C SER A 34 11.92 5.54 4.22
N GLU A 35 12.17 5.63 2.91
CA GLU A 35 11.12 5.71 1.88
C GLU A 35 10.86 4.33 1.29
N THR A 36 9.58 3.99 1.10
CA THR A 36 9.16 2.75 0.44
C THR A 36 8.93 2.99 -1.06
N ARG A 37 9.22 1.98 -1.88
CA ARG A 37 9.08 2.01 -3.35
C ARG A 37 8.33 0.77 -3.84
N PRO A 38 7.01 0.68 -3.58
CA PRO A 38 6.23 -0.47 -4.02
C PRO A 38 6.12 -0.51 -5.54
N GLY A 39 6.08 -1.71 -6.13
CA GLY A 39 5.91 -1.89 -7.56
C GLY A 39 4.48 -1.59 -8.05
N SER A 40 3.48 -1.71 -7.18
CA SER A 40 2.09 -1.41 -7.51
C SER A 40 1.35 -0.74 -6.36
N ILE A 41 0.59 0.33 -6.68
CA ILE A 41 -0.41 0.92 -5.79
C ILE A 41 -1.73 1.01 -6.56
N LEU A 42 -2.76 0.30 -6.10
CA LEU A 42 -4.08 0.27 -6.72
C LEU A 42 -5.15 0.81 -5.78
N GLN A 43 -6.05 1.60 -6.33
CA GLN A 43 -7.30 1.95 -5.67
C GLN A 43 -8.45 1.15 -6.30
N LEU A 44 -9.19 0.41 -5.47
CA LEU A 44 -10.34 -0.38 -5.86
C LEU A 44 -11.61 0.24 -5.28
N ALA A 45 -12.68 0.24 -6.06
CA ALA A 45 -13.98 0.74 -5.64
C ALA A 45 -15.08 -0.27 -5.94
N ALA A 46 -15.90 -0.59 -4.94
CA ALA A 46 -17.08 -1.42 -5.09
C ALA A 46 -18.30 -0.57 -5.41
N TRP A 47 -19.24 -1.14 -6.19
CA TRP A 47 -20.59 -0.63 -6.24
C TRP A 47 -21.29 -0.81 -4.90
N PRO A 48 -22.32 0.01 -4.58
CA PRO A 48 -23.09 -0.15 -3.35
C PRO A 48 -23.66 -1.57 -3.22
N GLY A 49 -23.38 -2.23 -2.09
CA GLY A 49 -23.80 -3.60 -1.81
C GLY A 49 -22.84 -4.69 -2.29
N GLN A 50 -21.79 -4.34 -3.06
CA GLN A 50 -20.77 -5.28 -3.55
C GLN A 50 -19.45 -5.20 -2.76
N GLU A 51 -19.43 -4.50 -1.63
CA GLU A 51 -18.22 -4.29 -0.83
C GLU A 51 -17.62 -5.63 -0.36
N LYS A 52 -18.48 -6.56 0.05
CA LYS A 52 -18.07 -7.90 0.50
C LYS A 52 -17.50 -8.75 -0.63
N GLU A 53 -18.06 -8.62 -1.84
CA GLU A 53 -17.54 -9.32 -3.03
C GLU A 53 -16.14 -8.78 -3.37
N LEU A 54 -15.95 -7.46 -3.33
CA LEU A 54 -14.64 -6.86 -3.57
C LEU A 54 -13.63 -7.25 -2.48
N ILE A 55 -14.02 -7.27 -1.20
CA ILE A 55 -13.16 -7.74 -0.09
C ILE A 55 -12.75 -9.21 -0.31
N ALA A 56 -13.66 -10.06 -0.78
CA ALA A 56 -13.35 -11.45 -1.11
C ALA A 56 -12.39 -11.58 -2.31
N GLY A 57 -12.57 -10.72 -3.34
CA GLY A 57 -11.66 -10.62 -4.47
C GLY A 57 -10.25 -10.20 -4.04
N ILE A 58 -10.15 -9.16 -3.20
CA ILE A 58 -8.88 -8.71 -2.60
C ILE A 58 -8.20 -9.87 -1.87
N ARG A 59 -8.93 -10.62 -1.04
CA ARG A 59 -8.38 -11.79 -0.35
C ARG A 59 -7.88 -12.85 -1.32
N THR A 60 -8.60 -13.09 -2.41
CA THR A 60 -8.22 -14.09 -3.42
C THR A 60 -6.90 -13.73 -4.11
N VAL A 61 -6.74 -12.46 -4.50
CA VAL A 61 -5.54 -11.98 -5.20
C VAL A 61 -4.35 -11.84 -4.27
N THR A 62 -4.57 -11.29 -3.08
CA THR A 62 -3.47 -10.91 -2.17
C THR A 62 -3.15 -11.97 -1.14
N GLY A 63 -4.10 -12.85 -0.80
CA GLY A 63 -4.04 -13.74 0.36
C GLY A 63 -4.42 -13.06 1.68
N LEU A 64 -4.58 -11.73 1.71
CA LEU A 64 -4.78 -10.96 2.94
C LEU A 64 -6.25 -10.94 3.36
N ALA A 65 -6.50 -11.20 4.64
CA ALA A 65 -7.82 -11.10 5.23
C ALA A 65 -8.06 -9.66 5.71
N LEU A 66 -8.74 -8.85 4.89
CA LEU A 66 -9.14 -7.50 5.26
C LEU A 66 -10.41 -7.54 6.14
N PRO A 67 -10.37 -7.00 7.38
CA PRO A 67 -11.57 -6.87 8.20
C PRO A 67 -12.58 -5.92 7.55
N ASP A 68 -13.88 -6.26 7.64
CA ASP A 68 -14.97 -5.41 7.18
C ASP A 68 -15.22 -4.31 8.22
N GLY A 69 -14.61 -3.14 8.02
CA GLY A 69 -14.71 -2.02 8.94
C GLY A 69 -13.94 -0.78 8.47
N ALA A 70 -14.34 0.39 8.95
CA ALA A 70 -13.66 1.64 8.64
C ALA A 70 -12.23 1.66 9.22
N GLY A 71 -11.24 2.03 8.39
CA GLY A 71 -9.84 2.08 8.81
C GLY A 71 -9.21 0.70 9.02
N ALA A 72 -9.87 -0.38 8.59
CA ALA A 72 -9.31 -1.71 8.65
C ALA A 72 -8.14 -1.85 7.65
N GLY A 73 -7.11 -2.58 8.05
CA GLY A 73 -5.98 -2.91 7.20
C GLY A 73 -5.38 -4.27 7.52
N SER A 74 -4.66 -4.83 6.56
CA SER A 74 -3.92 -6.08 6.72
C SER A 74 -2.64 -6.01 5.88
N THR A 75 -1.54 -6.57 6.38
CA THR A 75 -0.25 -6.61 5.71
C THR A 75 0.50 -7.88 6.08
N ASP A 76 1.30 -8.40 5.14
CA ASP A 76 2.26 -9.48 5.37
C ASP A 76 3.72 -9.02 5.21
N GLY A 77 3.94 -7.71 5.05
CA GLY A 77 5.25 -7.09 4.79
C GLY A 77 5.62 -6.96 3.31
N VAL A 78 4.93 -7.65 2.39
CA VAL A 78 5.11 -7.54 0.92
C VAL A 78 3.89 -6.86 0.29
N ARG A 79 2.71 -7.20 0.80
CA ARG A 79 1.43 -6.66 0.37
C ARG A 79 0.76 -5.95 1.53
N SER A 80 0.00 -4.92 1.19
CA SER A 80 -0.82 -4.20 2.16
C SER A 80 -2.18 -3.88 1.56
N VAL A 81 -3.23 -4.10 2.33
CA VAL A 81 -4.61 -3.75 1.98
C VAL A 81 -5.17 -2.83 3.05
N PHE A 82 -5.85 -1.76 2.64
CA PHE A 82 -6.43 -0.76 3.54
C PHE A 82 -7.79 -0.27 3.04
N GLY A 83 -8.80 -0.31 3.90
CA GLY A 83 -10.12 0.27 3.65
C GLY A 83 -10.23 1.68 4.22
N PHE A 84 -10.25 2.69 3.37
CA PHE A 84 -10.25 4.10 3.79
C PHE A 84 -11.63 4.77 3.73
N ALA A 85 -12.61 4.13 3.09
CA ALA A 85 -14.00 4.57 3.06
C ALA A 85 -14.91 3.39 2.69
N PRO A 86 -16.23 3.47 2.92
CA PRO A 86 -17.17 2.44 2.47
C PRO A 86 -17.00 2.15 0.98
N GLY A 87 -16.73 0.88 0.66
CA GLY A 87 -16.51 0.42 -0.71
C GLY A 87 -15.24 0.94 -1.39
N LYS A 88 -14.28 1.55 -0.68
CA LYS A 88 -13.02 2.05 -1.25
C LYS A 88 -11.81 1.49 -0.53
N PHE A 89 -10.92 0.91 -1.32
CA PHE A 89 -9.77 0.15 -0.82
C PHE A 89 -8.50 0.56 -1.56
N THR A 90 -7.38 0.55 -0.85
CA THR A 90 -6.04 0.66 -1.43
C THR A 90 -5.34 -0.68 -1.26
N VAL A 91 -4.73 -1.18 -2.34
CA VAL A 91 -3.93 -2.40 -2.35
C VAL A 91 -2.53 -2.04 -2.85
N VAL A 92 -1.52 -2.42 -2.09
CA VAL A 92 -0.10 -2.20 -2.37
C VAL A 92 0.58 -3.55 -2.49
N ASP A 93 1.47 -3.69 -3.47
CA ASP A 93 2.35 -4.84 -3.64
C ASP A 93 3.75 -4.32 -4.02
N ASP A 94 4.79 -4.93 -3.46
CA ASP A 94 6.18 -4.65 -3.87
C ASP A 94 6.44 -5.08 -5.32
N ALA A 95 5.68 -6.05 -5.83
CA ALA A 95 5.72 -6.45 -7.23
C ALA A 95 4.89 -5.52 -8.14
N GLU A 96 5.37 -5.32 -9.36
CA GLU A 96 4.58 -4.70 -10.43
C GLU A 96 3.43 -5.63 -10.91
N GLY A 97 2.43 -5.04 -11.57
CA GLY A 97 1.42 -5.80 -12.30
C GLY A 97 0.25 -6.31 -11.46
N LEU A 98 0.08 -5.85 -10.22
CA LEU A 98 -1.02 -6.26 -9.33
C LEU A 98 -2.41 -6.20 -9.99
N VAL A 99 -2.60 -5.27 -10.94
CA VAL A 99 -3.88 -5.08 -11.65
C VAL A 99 -4.34 -6.32 -12.40
N SER A 100 -3.42 -7.15 -12.91
CA SER A 100 -3.80 -8.35 -13.66
C SER A 100 -4.45 -9.42 -12.80
N GLY A 101 -4.29 -9.37 -11.47
CA GLY A 101 -4.99 -10.26 -10.55
C GLY A 101 -6.47 -9.96 -10.40
N PHE A 102 -6.90 -8.74 -10.75
CA PHE A 102 -8.29 -8.28 -10.64
C PHE A 102 -9.04 -8.22 -11.99
N ALA A 103 -8.41 -8.69 -13.06
CA ALA A 103 -8.95 -8.69 -14.43
C ALA A 103 -9.76 -9.96 -14.76
#